data_AF-A0A7J6KHN1-F1
#
_entry.id   AF-A0A7J6KHN1-F1
#
_cell.length_a   1.000
_cell.length_b   1.000
_cell.length_c   1.000
_cell.angle_alpha   90.00
_cell.angle_beta   90.00
_cell.angle_gamma   90.00
#
_symmetry.space_group_name_H-M   'P 1'
#
loop_
_entity.id
_entity.type
_entity.pdbx_description
1 polymer ?
#
loop_
_entity_poly.entity_id
_entity_poly.type
_entity_poly.pdbx_seq_one_letter_code
_entity_poly.pdbx_strand_id
1 'polypeptide(L)'
;VIPSPRGHDGYIGKYDAPDGTVVDIGVISTGMGAPSVDIIATEMIKLGAKVLVRVGTAGAMQKTLSIGDIVIATGAIRDEGTTRQYMPLEFPALGSAAVVTAMCGAAQMELEDEDEHTEGGAQWIYDAGPVHTKDSLMAREFKFGPYGPEHKRYMEVLEELGCLASEMEVAMLFTLGQVYG
;
A
#
# COMPACT_ATOMS: atom_id res chain seq x y z
N VAL A 1 13.95 14.39 -13.73
CA VAL A 1 14.37 13.95 -12.38
C VAL A 1 14.37 15.16 -11.47
N ILE A 2 13.71 15.07 -10.32
CA ILE A 2 13.71 16.07 -9.24
C ILE A 2 14.60 15.51 -8.14
N PRO A 3 15.81 16.05 -7.94
CA PRO A 3 16.72 15.55 -6.94
C PRO A 3 16.21 15.87 -5.54
N SER A 4 16.27 14.90 -4.63
CA SER A 4 15.90 15.10 -3.21
C SER A 4 17.15 15.10 -2.33
N PRO A 5 17.31 16.06 -1.40
CA PRO A 5 18.42 16.07 -0.45
C PRO A 5 18.50 14.82 0.44
N ARG A 6 17.42 14.03 0.51
CA ARG A 6 17.31 12.80 1.30
C ARG A 6 17.44 11.52 0.46
N GLY A 7 17.70 11.62 -0.84
CA GLY A 7 17.83 10.48 -1.75
C GLY A 7 16.51 9.90 -2.26
N HIS A 8 15.39 10.62 -2.08
CA HIS A 8 14.10 10.30 -2.68
C HIS A 8 13.92 10.99 -4.02
N ASP A 9 14.72 10.63 -5.02
CA ASP A 9 14.66 11.28 -6.33
C ASP A 9 13.31 11.01 -7.00
N GLY A 10 12.67 12.08 -7.46
CA GLY A 10 11.40 12.05 -8.16
C GLY A 10 11.57 12.02 -9.67
N TYR A 11 10.69 11.31 -10.37
CA TYR A 11 10.61 11.27 -11.81
C TYR A 11 9.23 11.77 -12.21
N ILE A 12 9.16 12.72 -13.14
CA ILE A 12 7.90 13.24 -13.67
C ILE A 12 7.92 13.02 -15.17
N GLY A 13 6.78 12.59 -15.70
CA GLY A 13 6.56 12.38 -17.11
C GLY A 13 5.08 12.45 -17.44
N LYS A 14 4.75 11.93 -18.62
CA LYS A 14 3.38 11.76 -19.08
C LYS A 14 3.16 10.30 -19.42
N TYR A 15 1.94 9.84 -19.21
CA TYR A 15 1.47 8.53 -19.61
C TYR A 15 0.37 8.70 -20.65
N ASP A 16 0.60 8.15 -21.84
CA ASP A 16 -0.39 8.08 -22.92
C ASP A 16 -1.23 6.82 -22.71
N ALA A 17 -2.44 7.00 -22.19
CA ALA A 17 -3.36 5.90 -21.92
C ALA A 17 -3.91 5.31 -23.23
N PRO A 18 -4.33 4.02 -23.24
CA PRO A 18 -4.84 3.36 -24.44
C PRO A 18 -6.07 4.03 -25.08
N ASP A 19 -6.85 4.78 -24.30
CA ASP A 19 -8.02 5.54 -24.77
C ASP A 19 -7.67 6.91 -25.38
N GLY A 20 -6.38 7.25 -25.46
CA GLY A 20 -5.88 8.52 -25.97
C GLY A 20 -5.78 9.63 -24.93
N THR A 21 -6.15 9.36 -23.67
CA THR A 21 -5.98 10.31 -22.56
C THR A 21 -4.50 10.44 -22.21
N VAL A 22 -4.02 11.67 -22.03
CA VAL A 22 -2.65 11.93 -21.55
C VAL A 22 -2.69 12.37 -20.09
N VAL A 23 -2.01 11.62 -19.23
CA VAL A 23 -1.98 11.86 -17.77
C VAL A 23 -0.59 12.28 -17.33
N ASP A 24 -0.47 13.39 -16.60
CA ASP A 24 0.78 13.75 -15.94
C ASP A 24 1.04 12.79 -14.78
N ILE A 25 2.20 12.11 -14.79
CA ILE A 25 2.57 11.11 -13.79
C ILE A 25 3.87 11.47 -13.08
N GLY A 26 3.89 11.26 -11.78
CA GLY A 26 5.08 11.38 -10.94
C GLY A 26 5.35 10.08 -10.18
N VAL A 27 6.61 9.65 -10.13
CA VAL A 27 7.07 8.52 -9.34
C VAL A 27 8.14 9.02 -8.38
N ILE A 28 7.95 8.76 -7.09
CA ILE A 28 8.90 9.15 -6.04
C ILE A 28 8.93 8.06 -4.99
N SER A 29 10.12 7.75 -4.48
CA SER A 29 10.25 6.83 -3.36
C SER A 29 9.85 7.53 -2.05
N THR A 30 9.16 6.81 -1.17
CA THR A 30 8.76 7.36 0.13
C THR A 30 9.77 7.07 1.22
N GLY A 31 10.67 6.11 1.03
CA GLY A 31 11.38 5.48 2.15
C GLY A 31 10.46 4.52 2.92
N MET A 32 10.95 4.06 4.08
CA MET A 32 10.21 3.15 4.96
C MET A 32 9.50 3.90 6.09
N GLY A 33 8.30 3.45 6.41
CA GLY A 33 7.49 3.90 7.54
C GLY A 33 6.56 5.06 7.21
N ALA A 34 5.43 5.06 7.93
CA ALA A 34 4.41 6.10 7.87
C ALA A 34 4.96 7.54 8.03
N PRO A 35 5.94 7.86 8.91
CA PRO A 35 6.48 9.21 9.00
C PRO A 35 7.14 9.71 7.71
N SER A 36 7.76 8.81 6.94
CA SER A 36 8.42 9.17 5.69
C SER A 36 7.42 9.40 4.57
N VAL A 37 6.36 8.58 4.53
CA VAL A 37 5.20 8.77 3.64
C VAL A 37 4.52 10.11 3.92
N ASP A 38 4.31 10.46 5.20
CA ASP A 38 3.69 11.72 5.60
C ASP A 38 4.38 12.92 4.96
N ILE A 39 5.72 12.99 5.03
CA ILE A 39 6.50 14.06 4.42
C ILE A 39 6.30 14.07 2.89
N ILE A 40 6.63 12.97 2.23
CA ILE A 40 6.71 12.92 0.76
C ILE A 40 5.32 13.10 0.13
N ALA A 41 4.31 12.36 0.60
CA ALA A 41 2.96 12.45 0.06
C ALA A 41 2.32 13.81 0.35
N THR A 42 2.55 14.41 1.53
CA THR A 42 2.05 15.77 1.81
C THR A 42 2.68 16.81 0.89
N GLU A 43 3.98 16.72 0.59
CA GLU A 43 4.63 17.60 -0.40
C GLU A 43 4.01 17.43 -1.79
N MET A 44 3.76 16.19 -2.22
CA MET A 44 3.13 15.91 -3.51
C MET A 44 1.69 16.44 -3.58
N ILE A 45 0.91 16.30 -2.51
CA ILE A 45 -0.45 16.87 -2.40
C ILE A 45 -0.39 18.39 -2.53
N LYS A 46 0.54 19.05 -1.83
CA LYS A 46 0.73 20.51 -1.90
C LYS A 46 1.16 20.98 -3.30
N LEU A 47 1.91 20.15 -4.03
CA LEU A 47 2.28 20.40 -5.43
C LEU A 47 1.14 20.11 -6.43
N GLY A 48 0.00 19.58 -5.95
CA GLY A 48 -1.20 19.41 -6.74
C GLY A 48 -1.52 17.97 -7.14
N ALA A 49 -0.78 16.97 -6.64
CA ALA A 49 -1.11 15.57 -6.87
C ALA A 49 -2.54 15.26 -6.39
N LYS A 50 -3.31 14.54 -7.23
CA LYS A 50 -4.73 14.22 -6.99
C LYS A 50 -4.99 12.75 -6.74
N VAL A 51 -4.15 11.89 -7.29
CA VAL A 51 -4.23 10.45 -7.10
C VAL A 51 -2.85 9.99 -6.68
N LEU A 52 -2.79 9.29 -5.55
CA LEU A 52 -1.56 8.68 -5.05
C LEU A 52 -1.77 7.17 -5.02
N VAL A 53 -0.86 6.44 -5.67
CA VAL A 53 -0.82 4.99 -5.66
C VAL A 53 0.50 4.56 -5.04
N ARG A 54 0.45 3.71 -4.02
CA ARG A 54 1.64 3.10 -3.45
C ARG A 54 1.85 1.71 -4.07
N VAL A 55 3.06 1.51 -4.58
CA VAL A 55 3.57 0.20 -5.00
C VAL A 55 4.69 -0.17 -4.04
N GLY A 56 4.64 -1.37 -3.48
CA GLY A 56 5.59 -1.83 -2.47
C GLY A 56 5.51 -3.33 -2.28
N THR A 57 6.24 -3.82 -1.27
CA THR A 57 6.22 -5.22 -0.87
C THR A 57 5.54 -5.37 0.48
N ALA A 58 4.95 -6.54 0.71
CA ALA A 58 4.30 -6.88 1.96
C ALA A 58 4.54 -8.35 2.32
N GLY A 59 4.44 -8.68 3.61
CA GLY A 59 4.41 -10.08 4.05
C GLY A 59 2.98 -10.60 3.99
N ALA A 60 2.73 -11.62 3.17
CA ALA A 60 1.43 -12.30 3.13
C ALA A 60 1.08 -12.90 4.50
N MET A 61 -0.16 -12.73 4.93
CA MET A 61 -0.68 -13.28 6.19
C MET A 61 -1.66 -14.43 5.96
N GLN A 62 -2.28 -14.52 4.79
CA GLN A 62 -3.23 -15.59 4.46
C GLN A 62 -2.56 -16.72 3.70
N LYS A 63 -2.94 -17.97 4.01
CA LYS A 63 -2.43 -19.18 3.33
C LYS A 63 -2.86 -19.30 1.87
N THR A 64 -3.87 -18.55 1.46
CA THR A 64 -4.33 -18.47 0.06
C THR A 64 -3.42 -17.63 -0.81
N LEU A 65 -2.54 -16.83 -0.21
CA LEU A 65 -1.58 -15.98 -0.92
C LEU A 65 -0.19 -16.63 -0.94
N SER A 66 0.44 -16.58 -2.10
CA SER A 66 1.76 -17.09 -2.42
C SER A 66 2.74 -15.95 -2.72
N ILE A 67 4.04 -16.27 -2.76
CA ILE A 67 5.06 -15.30 -3.19
C ILE A 67 4.83 -14.96 -4.66
N GLY A 68 4.69 -13.68 -4.96
CA GLY A 68 4.40 -13.19 -6.32
C GLY A 68 2.96 -12.72 -6.48
N ASP A 69 2.05 -13.13 -5.60
CA ASP A 69 0.66 -12.64 -5.61
C ASP A 69 0.58 -11.16 -5.25
N ILE A 70 -0.47 -10.52 -5.77
CA ILE A 70 -0.72 -9.09 -5.60
C ILE A 70 -1.78 -8.88 -4.51
N VAL A 71 -1.49 -7.96 -3.59
CA VAL A 71 -2.47 -7.53 -2.58
C VAL A 71 -2.88 -6.10 -2.85
N ILE A 72 -4.19 -5.89 -3.02
CA ILE A 72 -4.78 -4.58 -3.20
C ILE A 72 -5.40 -4.15 -1.87
N ALA A 73 -4.76 -3.18 -1.20
CA ALA A 73 -5.26 -2.70 0.07
C ALA A 73 -6.59 -1.92 -0.10
N THR A 74 -7.66 -2.42 0.51
CA THR A 74 -8.96 -1.72 0.58
C THR A 74 -9.05 -0.83 1.82
N GLY A 75 -8.33 -1.21 2.88
CA GLY A 75 -8.18 -0.47 4.13
C GLY A 75 -6.92 -0.92 4.86
N ALA A 76 -6.54 -0.18 5.90
CA ALA A 76 -5.34 -0.48 6.67
C ALA A 76 -5.58 -0.42 8.19
N ILE A 77 -5.10 -1.43 8.90
CA ILE A 77 -5.00 -1.45 10.35
C ILE A 77 -3.89 -0.47 10.75
N ARG A 78 -4.25 0.49 11.59
CA ARG A 78 -3.40 1.63 11.99
C ARG A 78 -2.54 1.29 13.21
N ASP A 79 -1.68 0.28 13.08
CA ASP A 79 -0.73 -0.13 14.12
C ASP A 79 0.61 0.64 14.04
N GLU A 80 0.48 1.95 13.85
CA GLU A 80 1.59 2.90 13.80
C GLU A 80 1.22 4.22 14.51
N GLY A 81 2.21 5.09 14.71
CA GLY A 81 2.06 6.31 15.50
C GLY A 81 1.65 7.57 14.73
N THR A 82 1.90 7.63 13.43
CA THR A 82 1.81 8.85 12.60
C THR A 82 0.36 9.23 12.34
N THR A 83 -0.49 8.27 11.96
CA THR A 83 -1.89 8.57 11.60
C THR A 83 -2.68 9.12 12.79
N ARG A 84 -2.26 8.81 14.03
CA ARG A 84 -2.88 9.34 15.26
C ARG A 84 -2.74 10.85 15.41
N GLN A 85 -1.80 11.47 14.68
CA GLN A 85 -1.66 12.94 14.63
C GLN A 85 -2.69 13.60 13.71
N TYR A 86 -3.35 12.82 12.85
CA TYR A 86 -4.29 13.30 11.84
C TYR A 86 -5.74 12.94 12.13
N MET A 87 -5.98 11.77 12.75
CA MET A 87 -7.33 11.28 13.02
C MET A 87 -7.35 10.39 14.28
N PRO A 88 -8.47 10.38 15.04
CA PRO A 88 -8.64 9.51 16.20
C PRO A 88 -8.57 8.04 15.78
N LEU A 89 -8.09 7.15 16.67
CA LEU A 89 -7.76 5.75 16.34
C LEU A 89 -8.94 4.97 15.76
N GLU A 90 -10.16 5.32 16.20
CA GLU A 90 -11.42 4.70 15.80
C GLU A 90 -11.79 5.01 14.35
N PHE A 91 -11.26 6.09 13.76
CA PHE A 91 -11.53 6.43 12.38
C PHE A 91 -10.73 5.50 11.44
N PRO A 92 -11.38 4.83 10.46
CA PRO A 92 -10.70 3.83 9.65
C PRO A 92 -9.82 4.48 8.57
N ALA A 93 -8.63 3.92 8.33
CA ALA A 93 -7.81 4.25 7.17
C ALA A 93 -8.31 3.44 5.96
N LEU A 94 -8.96 4.09 5.00
CA LEU A 94 -9.60 3.45 3.85
C LEU A 94 -9.03 3.95 2.52
N GLY A 95 -8.85 3.03 1.57
CA GLY A 95 -8.50 3.38 0.20
C GLY A 95 -9.68 4.02 -0.52
N SER A 96 -9.39 4.89 -1.49
CA SER A 96 -10.43 5.43 -2.37
C SER A 96 -11.08 4.29 -3.14
N ALA A 97 -12.40 4.12 -3.01
CA ALA A 97 -13.14 3.06 -3.70
C ALA A 97 -12.91 3.10 -5.21
N ALA A 98 -12.88 4.29 -5.82
CA ALA A 98 -12.63 4.44 -7.25
C ALA A 98 -11.23 3.93 -7.66
N VAL A 99 -10.20 4.26 -6.87
CA VAL A 99 -8.82 3.85 -7.15
C VAL A 99 -8.65 2.35 -6.91
N VAL A 100 -9.22 1.83 -5.82
CA VAL A 100 -9.21 0.40 -5.51
C VAL A 100 -9.90 -0.41 -6.61
N THR A 101 -11.09 0.00 -7.04
CA THR A 101 -11.80 -0.67 -8.15
C THR A 101 -10.99 -0.63 -9.44
N ALA A 102 -10.35 0.50 -9.75
CA ALA A 102 -9.48 0.61 -10.93
C ALA A 102 -8.27 -0.34 -10.84
N MET A 103 -7.65 -0.46 -9.66
CA MET A 103 -6.54 -1.41 -9.44
C MET A 103 -6.99 -2.87 -9.57
N CYS A 104 -8.15 -3.25 -9.03
CA CYS A 104 -8.70 -4.60 -9.20
C CYS A 104 -9.01 -4.89 -10.67
N GLY A 105 -9.59 -3.93 -11.38
CA GLY A 105 -9.84 -4.04 -12.82
C GLY A 105 -8.56 -4.23 -13.62
N ALA A 106 -7.53 -3.42 -13.34
CA ALA A 106 -6.22 -3.56 -13.98
C ALA A 106 -5.59 -4.94 -13.70
N ALA A 107 -5.59 -5.39 -12.44
CA ALA A 107 -5.05 -6.71 -12.08
C ALA A 107 -5.81 -7.84 -12.79
N GLN A 108 -7.13 -7.76 -12.89
CA GLN A 108 -7.94 -8.74 -13.60
C GLN A 108 -7.61 -8.78 -15.10
N MET A 109 -7.45 -7.62 -15.73
CA MET A 109 -7.13 -7.55 -17.17
C MET A 109 -5.74 -8.15 -17.46
N GLU A 110 -4.76 -7.90 -16.61
CA GLU A 110 -3.41 -8.49 -16.76
C GLU A 110 -3.43 -10.01 -16.56
N LEU A 111 -4.22 -10.53 -15.60
CA LEU A 111 -4.40 -11.98 -15.43
C LEU A 111 -4.99 -12.63 -16.69
N GLU A 112 -6.04 -12.02 -17.25
CA GLU A 112 -6.69 -12.52 -18.46
C GLU A 112 -5.74 -12.50 -19.67
N ASP A 113 -4.96 -11.42 -19.83
CA ASP A 113 -3.98 -11.32 -20.90
C ASP A 113 -2.86 -12.37 -20.76
N GLU A 114 -2.32 -12.56 -19.56
CA GLU A 114 -1.30 -13.59 -19.31
C GLU A 114 -1.84 -15.01 -19.49
N ASP A 115 -3.09 -15.27 -19.10
CA ASP A 115 -3.76 -16.56 -19.30
C ASP A 115 -3.94 -16.90 -20.79
N GLU A 116 -4.19 -15.91 -21.63
CA GLU A 116 -4.32 -16.09 -23.08
C GLU A 116 -2.96 -16.27 -23.77
N HIS A 117 -1.90 -15.61 -23.30
CA HIS A 117 -0.63 -15.49 -24.01
C HIS A 117 0.53 -16.33 -23.44
N THR A 118 0.39 -16.91 -22.25
CA THR A 118 1.48 -17.65 -21.58
C THR A 118 1.25 -19.16 -21.59
N GLU A 119 2.25 -19.94 -22.01
CA GLU A 119 2.23 -21.40 -21.83
C GLU A 119 2.19 -21.75 -20.34
N GLY A 120 1.00 -22.14 -19.84
CA GLY A 120 0.77 -22.48 -18.43
C GLY A 120 -0.18 -21.54 -17.69
N GLY A 121 -0.58 -20.43 -18.32
CA GLY A 121 -1.45 -19.41 -17.74
C GLY A 121 -0.77 -18.53 -16.68
N ALA A 122 -1.50 -17.56 -16.16
CA ALA A 122 -1.07 -16.69 -15.06
C ALA A 122 -0.70 -17.54 -13.83
N GLN A 123 0.46 -17.24 -13.24
CA GLN A 123 0.99 -17.96 -12.08
C GLN A 123 0.83 -17.19 -10.76
N TRP A 124 0.04 -16.11 -10.79
CA TRP A 124 -0.24 -15.26 -9.65
C TRP A 124 -1.73 -15.00 -9.56
N ILE A 125 -2.20 -14.60 -8.39
CA ILE A 125 -3.54 -14.06 -8.18
C ILE A 125 -3.46 -12.67 -7.57
N TYR A 126 -4.60 -11.97 -7.53
CA TYR A 126 -4.75 -10.84 -6.62
C TYR A 126 -5.88 -11.07 -5.62
N ASP A 127 -5.73 -10.46 -4.45
CA ASP A 127 -6.80 -10.34 -3.46
C ASP A 127 -6.90 -8.90 -2.95
N ALA A 128 -8.13 -8.47 -2.65
CA ALA A 128 -8.43 -7.10 -2.26
C ALA A 128 -9.06 -7.06 -0.86
N GLY A 129 -8.35 -6.48 0.10
CA GLY A 129 -8.73 -6.60 1.51
C GLY A 129 -7.93 -5.72 2.45
N PRO A 130 -8.19 -5.84 3.77
CA PRO A 130 -7.48 -5.07 4.77
C PRO A 130 -6.02 -5.52 4.86
N VAL A 131 -5.12 -4.54 5.00
CA VAL A 131 -3.70 -4.77 5.29
C VAL A 131 -3.33 -4.22 6.66
N HIS A 132 -2.18 -4.62 7.17
CA HIS A 132 -1.65 -4.18 8.45
C HIS A 132 -0.44 -3.26 8.24
N THR A 133 -0.53 -2.03 8.76
CA THR A 133 0.58 -1.06 8.75
C THR A 133 1.26 -0.99 10.11
N LYS A 134 2.58 -1.18 10.16
CA LYS A 134 3.39 -1.21 11.40
C LYS A 134 4.58 -0.26 11.38
N ASP A 135 4.98 0.23 12.57
CA ASP A 135 6.24 0.99 12.73
C ASP A 135 7.48 0.10 12.87
N SER A 136 7.34 -1.10 13.44
CA SER A 136 8.48 -1.98 13.74
C SER A 136 8.36 -3.34 13.08
N LEU A 137 9.10 -3.53 11.98
CA LEU A 137 9.25 -4.84 11.33
C LEU A 137 9.83 -5.89 12.30
N MET A 138 10.87 -5.53 13.05
CA MET A 138 11.55 -6.47 13.95
C MET A 138 10.64 -6.95 15.09
N ALA A 139 9.89 -6.03 15.71
CA ALA A 139 9.00 -6.38 16.82
C ALA A 139 7.73 -7.09 16.31
N ARG A 140 7.06 -6.55 15.28
CA ARG A 140 5.78 -7.08 14.82
C ARG A 140 5.91 -8.28 13.89
N GLU A 141 6.89 -8.32 13.00
CA GLU A 141 7.04 -9.40 12.01
C GLU A 141 7.96 -10.51 12.51
N PHE A 142 9.10 -10.14 13.09
CA PHE A 142 10.09 -11.12 13.59
C PHE A 142 10.00 -11.40 15.09
N LYS A 143 9.08 -10.73 15.80
CA LYS A 143 8.77 -10.98 17.22
C LYS A 143 10.02 -10.83 18.10
N PHE A 144 10.93 -9.96 17.68
CA PHE A 144 12.17 -9.68 18.38
C PHE A 144 11.93 -8.67 19.49
N GLY A 145 12.24 -9.06 20.73
CA GLY A 145 12.11 -8.21 21.91
C GLY A 145 11.27 -8.84 23.02
N PRO A 146 11.11 -8.13 24.15
CA PRO A 146 10.45 -8.67 25.35
C PRO A 146 8.95 -8.91 25.17
N TYR A 147 8.30 -8.23 24.22
CA TYR A 147 6.88 -8.37 23.90
C TYR A 147 6.59 -9.41 22.79
N GLY A 148 7.54 -10.29 22.50
CA GLY A 148 7.42 -11.32 21.46
C GLY A 148 6.12 -12.16 21.55
N PRO A 149 5.75 -12.69 22.73
CA PRO A 149 4.50 -13.43 22.90
C PRO A 149 3.24 -12.64 22.54
N GLU A 150 3.16 -11.37 22.95
CA GLU A 150 2.05 -10.47 22.69
C GLU A 150 1.96 -10.11 21.21
N HIS A 151 3.10 -9.84 20.57
CA HIS A 151 3.15 -9.59 19.13
C HIS A 151 2.75 -10.82 18.33
N LYS A 152 3.16 -12.04 18.75
CA LYS A 152 2.70 -13.28 18.14
C LYS A 152 1.18 -13.38 18.21
N ARG A 153 0.59 -13.24 19.40
CA ARG A 153 -0.86 -13.31 19.58
C ARG A 153 -1.59 -12.24 18.77
N TYR A 154 -1.09 -11.01 18.75
CA TYR A 154 -1.69 -9.92 17.98
C TYR A 154 -1.72 -10.23 16.48
N MET A 155 -0.61 -10.70 15.91
CA MET A 155 -0.55 -11.04 14.49
C MET A 155 -1.45 -12.23 14.12
N GLU A 156 -1.52 -13.25 14.98
CA GLU A 156 -2.47 -14.37 14.83
C GLU A 156 -3.93 -13.88 14.81
N VAL A 157 -4.29 -12.94 15.68
CA VAL A 157 -5.63 -12.34 15.68
C VAL A 157 -5.91 -11.59 14.38
N LEU A 158 -4.94 -10.82 13.86
CA LEU A 158 -5.11 -10.13 12.58
C LEU A 158 -5.29 -11.11 11.41
N GLU A 159 -4.52 -12.20 11.40
CA GLU A 159 -4.66 -13.28 10.42
C GLU A 159 -6.04 -13.94 10.50
N GLU A 160 -6.50 -14.30 11.70
CA GLU A 160 -7.84 -14.89 11.95
C GLU A 160 -8.99 -13.95 11.52
N LEU A 161 -8.78 -12.62 11.57
CA LEU A 161 -9.74 -11.61 11.14
C LEU A 161 -9.71 -11.33 9.62
N GLY A 162 -8.84 -12.01 8.86
CA GLY A 162 -8.75 -11.87 7.41
C GLY A 162 -7.86 -10.74 6.92
N CYS A 163 -6.92 -10.26 7.73
CA CYS A 163 -5.87 -9.34 7.24
C CYS A 163 -5.03 -10.04 6.18
N LEU A 164 -4.91 -9.45 4.99
CA LEU A 164 -4.26 -10.09 3.84
C LEU A 164 -2.74 -10.05 3.93
N ALA A 165 -2.19 -8.90 4.31
CA ALA A 165 -0.75 -8.68 4.32
C ALA A 165 -0.30 -7.63 5.34
N SER A 166 0.98 -7.67 5.67
CA SER A 166 1.66 -6.83 6.67
C SER A 166 2.72 -5.97 5.97
N GLU A 167 2.53 -4.65 5.97
CA GLU A 167 3.39 -3.61 5.35
C GLU A 167 3.66 -2.45 6.34
N MET A 168 4.15 -1.28 5.92
CA MET A 168 4.63 -0.22 6.85
C MET A 168 4.19 1.23 6.52
N GLU A 169 3.33 1.45 5.52
CA GLU A 169 3.08 2.78 4.95
C GLU A 169 1.61 3.09 4.58
N VAL A 170 0.83 2.09 4.18
CA VAL A 170 -0.48 2.29 3.52
C VAL A 170 -1.47 3.06 4.41
N ALA A 171 -1.50 2.80 5.72
CA ALA A 171 -2.37 3.53 6.64
C ALA A 171 -2.16 5.04 6.57
N MET A 172 -0.92 5.50 6.40
CA MET A 172 -0.62 6.93 6.28
C MET A 172 -1.08 7.49 4.95
N LEU A 173 -0.88 6.75 3.86
CA LEU A 173 -1.35 7.18 2.53
C LEU A 173 -2.87 7.37 2.51
N PHE A 174 -3.61 6.40 3.05
CA PHE A 174 -5.07 6.47 3.15
C PHE A 174 -5.53 7.60 4.06
N THR A 175 -4.85 7.79 5.19
CA THR A 175 -5.10 8.91 6.11
C THR A 175 -4.98 10.26 5.40
N LEU A 176 -3.91 10.48 4.61
CA LEU A 176 -3.74 11.74 3.86
C LEU A 176 -4.85 11.93 2.82
N GLY A 177 -5.20 10.88 2.06
CA GLY A 177 -6.30 10.96 1.09
C GLY A 177 -7.64 11.30 1.75
N GLN A 178 -7.93 10.76 2.94
CA GLN A 178 -9.16 11.06 3.67
C GLN A 178 -9.17 12.48 4.26
N VAL A 179 -8.01 13.00 4.67
CA VAL A 179 -7.88 14.35 5.25
C VAL A 179 -7.93 15.45 4.18
N TYR A 180 -7.30 15.23 3.03
CA TYR A 180 -7.09 16.26 2.02
C TYR A 180 -7.96 16.14 0.76
N GLY A 181 -8.68 15.02 0.59
CA GLY A 181 -9.50 14.73 -0.59
C GLY A 181 -8.66 14.48 -1.84
#